data_AF-A0A5D4HWI1-F1
#
_entry.id   AF-A0A5D4HWI1-F1
#
_cell.length_a   1.000
_cell.length_b   1.000
_cell.length_c   1.000
_cell.angle_alpha   90.00
_cell.angle_beta   90.00
_cell.angle_gamma   90.00
#
_symmetry.space_group_name_H-M   'P 1'
#
loop_
_entity.id
_entity.type
_entity.pdbx_description
1 polymer ?
#
loop_
_entity_poly.entity_id
_entity_poly.type
_entity_poly.pdbx_seq_one_letter_code
_entity_poly.pdbx_strand_id
1 'polypeptide(L)' 'PTHPIDPEQRRAKWEAAEPITIGDNVWLGGGVIVCPGVTIGENTVVGAGAVVTKDLPANVVAVGNPARVIRTIGEPEA' A
#
# COMPACT_ATOMS: atom_id res chain seq x y z
N PRO A 1 6.71 -1.31 -9.83
CA PRO A 1 8.17 -1.12 -9.71
C PRO A 1 8.55 0.09 -10.55
N THR A 2 9.18 1.10 -9.96
CA THR A 2 9.52 2.33 -10.67
C THR A 2 10.86 2.27 -11.40
N HIS A 3 11.63 1.19 -11.17
CA HIS A 3 12.76 0.84 -12.02
C HIS A 3 12.30 0.02 -13.23
N PRO A 4 12.87 0.26 -14.42
CA PRO A 4 12.66 -0.60 -15.57
C PRO A 4 13.03 -2.06 -15.26
N ILE A 5 12.19 -2.97 -15.73
CA ILE A 5 12.46 -4.42 -15.67
C ILE A 5 13.51 -4.79 -16.71
N ASP A 6 13.50 -4.10 -17.86
CA ASP A 6 14.50 -4.26 -18.91
C ASP A 6 15.93 -3.99 -18.37
N PRO A 7 16.87 -4.92 -18.58
CA PRO A 7 18.20 -4.82 -17.98
C PRO A 7 19.07 -3.75 -18.61
N GLU A 8 18.87 -3.38 -19.88
CA GLU A 8 19.63 -2.28 -20.51
C GLU A 8 19.20 -0.94 -19.93
N GLN A 9 17.90 -0.69 -19.87
CA GLN A 9 17.33 0.52 -19.27
C GLN A 9 17.71 0.66 -17.79
N ARG A 10 17.68 -0.44 -17.03
CA ARG A 10 18.08 -0.43 -15.61
C ARG A 10 19.59 -0.20 -15.43
N ARG A 11 20.46 -0.74 -16.30
CA ARG A 11 21.91 -0.43 -16.30
C ARG A 11 22.20 1.02 -16.65
N ALA A 12 21.37 1.62 -17.49
CA ALA A 12 21.39 3.04 -17.79
C ALA A 12 20.91 3.92 -16.62
N LYS A 13 20.57 3.30 -15.46
CA LYS A 13 20.11 3.97 -14.23
C LYS A 13 18.83 4.76 -14.42
N TRP A 14 17.98 4.35 -15.35
CA TRP A 14 16.65 4.94 -15.46
C TRP A 14 15.82 4.54 -14.25
N GLU A 15 15.13 5.52 -13.69
CA GLU A 15 14.23 5.35 -12.56
C GLU A 15 13.10 6.39 -12.63
N ALA A 16 11.99 6.04 -12.01
CA ALA A 16 10.87 6.94 -11.78
C ALA A 16 10.55 7.00 -10.28
N ALA A 17 9.75 7.98 -9.90
CA ALA A 17 9.14 8.06 -8.59
C ALA A 17 7.66 8.39 -8.76
N GLU A 18 6.82 7.74 -7.97
CA GLU A 18 5.40 8.05 -7.89
C GLU A 18 5.08 8.36 -6.42
N PRO A 19 4.34 9.46 -6.14
CA PRO A 19 4.05 9.87 -4.78
C PRO A 19 3.20 8.81 -4.06
N ILE A 20 3.39 8.72 -2.74
CA ILE A 20 2.52 7.96 -1.85
C ILE A 20 1.67 8.96 -1.09
N THR A 21 0.36 8.71 -1.00
CA THR A 21 -0.57 9.52 -0.21
C THR A 21 -1.12 8.69 0.93
N ILE A 22 -0.97 9.17 2.17
CA ILE A 22 -1.51 8.53 3.37
C ILE A 22 -2.53 9.49 3.96
N GLY A 23 -3.80 9.08 4.02
CA GLY A 23 -4.88 9.86 4.61
C GLY A 23 -4.80 9.95 6.13
N ASP A 24 -5.69 10.76 6.70
CA ASP A 24 -5.75 10.98 8.13
C ASP A 24 -6.10 9.69 8.89
N ASN A 25 -5.58 9.54 10.12
CA ASN A 25 -5.88 8.43 11.03
C ASN A 25 -5.58 7.01 10.49
N VAL A 26 -4.72 6.89 9.47
CA VAL A 26 -4.24 5.58 9.00
C VAL A 26 -3.35 4.94 10.06
N TRP A 27 -3.56 3.65 10.34
CA TRP A 27 -2.67 2.87 11.17
C TRP A 27 -1.89 1.86 10.32
N LEU A 28 -0.56 2.02 10.25
CA LEU A 28 0.33 1.06 9.63
C LEU A 28 0.95 0.15 10.70
N GLY A 29 0.67 -1.14 10.61
CA GLY A 29 1.31 -2.16 11.43
C GLY A 29 2.82 -2.22 11.17
N GLY A 30 3.55 -2.85 12.11
CA GLY A 30 5.00 -2.99 11.99
C GLY A 30 5.40 -3.71 10.70
N GLY A 31 6.41 -3.18 10.00
CA GLY A 31 6.98 -3.80 8.80
C GLY A 31 6.10 -3.74 7.54
N VAL A 32 5.09 -2.88 7.49
CA VAL A 32 4.33 -2.61 6.25
C VAL A 32 5.25 -2.04 5.16
N ILE A 33 5.06 -2.51 3.93
CA ILE A 33 5.71 -1.98 2.73
C ILE A 33 4.63 -1.33 1.87
N VAL A 34 4.75 -0.03 1.60
CA VAL A 34 3.86 0.71 0.69
C VAL A 34 4.61 0.96 -0.62
N CYS A 35 4.08 0.45 -1.74
CA CYS A 35 4.70 0.62 -3.04
C CYS A 35 4.46 2.04 -3.61
N PRO A 36 5.31 2.50 -4.54
CA PRO A 36 5.13 3.79 -5.23
C PRO A 36 3.74 3.92 -5.86
N GLY A 37 3.20 5.14 -5.85
CA GLY A 37 1.93 5.49 -6.49
C GLY A 37 0.67 5.17 -5.67
N VAL A 38 0.82 4.51 -4.52
CA VAL A 38 -0.31 4.08 -3.69
C VAL A 38 -0.92 5.24 -2.89
N THR A 39 -2.25 5.30 -2.88
CA THR A 39 -3.07 6.09 -1.95
C THR A 39 -3.73 5.18 -0.91
N ILE A 40 -3.57 5.50 0.37
CA ILE A 40 -4.27 4.84 1.49
C ILE A 40 -5.29 5.83 2.05
N GLY A 41 -6.57 5.52 1.92
CA GLY A 41 -7.66 6.35 2.42
C GLY A 41 -7.69 6.45 3.95
N GLU A 42 -8.33 7.50 4.45
CA GLU A 42 -8.42 7.80 5.88
C GLU A 42 -9.00 6.65 6.71
N ASN A 43 -8.63 6.61 8.00
CA ASN A 43 -9.06 5.63 9.00
C ASN A 43 -8.68 4.16 8.68
N THR A 44 -7.98 3.90 7.59
CA THR A 44 -7.62 2.53 7.18
C THR A 44 -6.53 1.93 8.07
N VAL A 45 -6.72 0.65 8.43
CA VAL A 45 -5.75 -0.16 9.16
C VAL A 45 -5.05 -1.11 8.19
N VAL A 46 -3.73 -1.04 8.16
CA VAL A 46 -2.89 -1.98 7.40
C VAL A 46 -2.18 -2.91 8.37
N GLY A 47 -2.48 -4.20 8.32
CA GLY A 47 -1.90 -5.20 9.22
C GLY A 47 -0.38 -5.32 9.06
N ALA A 48 0.28 -5.80 10.11
CA ALA A 48 1.73 -5.98 10.14
C ALA A 48 2.24 -6.84 8.98
N GLY A 49 3.39 -6.47 8.42
CA GLY A 49 4.04 -7.18 7.30
C GLY A 49 3.30 -7.13 5.96
N ALA A 50 2.23 -6.33 5.82
CA ALA A 50 1.50 -6.24 4.56
C ALA A 50 2.32 -5.53 3.47
N VAL A 51 2.12 -5.94 2.20
CA VAL A 51 2.73 -5.31 1.03
C VAL A 51 1.64 -4.66 0.18
N VAL A 52 1.49 -3.35 0.33
CA VAL A 52 0.44 -2.56 -0.32
C VAL A 52 0.90 -2.19 -1.73
N THR A 53 0.38 -2.90 -2.72
CA THR A 53 0.71 -2.72 -4.15
C THR A 53 -0.36 -2.00 -4.96
N LYS A 54 -1.49 -1.66 -4.33
CA LYS A 54 -2.65 -0.97 -4.92
C LYS A 54 -3.28 -0.07 -3.86
N ASP A 55 -4.01 0.95 -4.30
CA ASP A 55 -4.75 1.84 -3.42
C ASP A 55 -5.67 1.07 -2.46
N LEU A 56 -5.75 1.58 -1.24
CA LEU A 56 -6.68 1.12 -0.23
C LEU A 56 -7.74 2.20 -0.01
N PRO A 57 -9.04 1.86 -0.05
CA PRO A 57 -10.10 2.81 0.26
C PRO A 57 -10.01 3.28 1.72
N ALA A 58 -10.79 4.30 2.08
CA ALA A 58 -10.96 4.71 3.47
C ALA A 58 -11.76 3.67 4.27
N ASN A 59 -11.60 3.68 5.60
CA ASN A 59 -12.40 2.89 6.54
C ASN A 59 -12.34 1.36 6.31
N VAL A 60 -11.17 0.81 5.98
CA VAL A 60 -11.01 -0.65 5.82
C VAL A 60 -9.89 -1.23 6.67
N VAL A 61 -9.93 -2.53 6.90
CA VAL A 61 -8.78 -3.32 7.37
C VAL A 61 -8.22 -4.09 6.19
N ALA A 62 -6.93 -3.92 5.91
CA ALA A 62 -6.23 -4.62 4.84
C ALA A 62 -4.98 -5.35 5.36
N VAL A 63 -4.74 -6.58 4.90
CA VAL A 63 -3.61 -7.41 5.36
C VAL A 63 -3.00 -8.22 4.22
N GLY A 64 -1.81 -8.76 4.42
CA GLY A 64 -1.19 -9.76 3.54
C GLY A 64 -0.22 -9.21 2.50
N ASN A 65 0.38 -10.12 1.74
CA ASN A 65 1.29 -9.83 0.63
C ASN A 65 0.82 -10.60 -0.62
N PRO A 66 0.23 -9.93 -1.62
CA PRO A 66 -0.11 -8.50 -1.64
C PRO A 66 -1.30 -8.18 -0.71
N ALA A 67 -1.36 -6.95 -0.20
CA ALA A 67 -2.41 -6.51 0.72
C ALA A 67 -3.80 -6.60 0.09
N ARG A 68 -4.78 -7.10 0.85
CA ARG A 68 -6.19 -7.20 0.45
C ARG A 68 -7.08 -6.70 1.59
N VAL A 69 -8.14 -5.99 1.23
CA VAL A 69 -9.21 -5.62 2.17
C VAL A 69 -9.88 -6.90 2.67
N ILE A 70 -9.97 -7.05 3.99
CA ILE A 70 -10.62 -8.19 4.65
C ILE A 70 -11.93 -7.81 5.35
N ARG A 71 -12.15 -6.53 5.64
CA ARG A 71 -13.42 -5.98 6.15
C ARG A 71 -13.46 -4.45 6.07
N THR A 72 -14.68 -3.90 6.14
CA THR A 72 -14.93 -2.48 6.39
C THR A 72 -14.97 -2.19 7.89
N ILE A 73 -14.42 -1.07 8.32
CA ILE A 73 -14.52 -0.57 9.71
C ILE A 73 -15.93 -0.04 9.94
N GLY A 74 -16.56 -0.42 11.06
CA GLY A 74 -17.94 -0.04 11.40
C GLY A 74 -18.99 -1.09 11.04
N GLU A 75 -18.64 -2.12 10.26
CA GLU A 75 -19.48 -3.31 10.10
C GLU A 75 -19.38 -4.19 11.37
N PRO A 76 -20.50 -4.77 11.84
CA PRO A 76 -20.52 -5.69 12.98
C PRO A 76 -19.47 -6.79 12.82
N GLU A 77 -18.83 -7.18 13.92
CA GLU A 77 -18.01 -8.39 13.93
C GLU A 77 -18.92 -9.61 13.65
N ALA A 78 -18.49 -10.44 12.70
CA ALA A 78 -19.15 -11.70 12.37
C ALA A 78 -18.83 -12.78 13.41
#